data_AF-A0A916PEH0-F1
#
_entry.id   AF-A0A916PEH0-F1
#
_cell.length_a   1.000
_cell.length_b   1.000
_cell.length_c   1.000
_cell.angle_alpha   90.00
_cell.angle_beta   90.00
_cell.angle_gamma   90.00
#
_symmetry.space_group_name_H-M   'P 1'
#
loop_
_entity.id
_entity.type
_entity.pdbx_description
1 polymer ?
#
loop_
_entity_poly.entity_id
_entity_poly.type
_entity_poly.pdbx_seq_one_letter_code
_entity_poly.pdbx_strand_id
1 'polypeptide(L)'
;MGLLDKRFENENIVITTVEDVLNWARLSSLWMMQFGLACCAIEMMAASASHFDIMRFGIIPRSTPRQADLMIVAGTVTLKMASRVKRLYEQMPDPKYVISMGSCANCGGPYWEHGYHVLKGVDRIIPVDVYVPGCPPRPEALLEGIIKLREKIRRESLVKKKLPPVYIE
;
A
#
# COMPACT_ATOMS: atom_id res chain seq x y z
N MET A 1 -11.64 -14.88 10.85
CA MET A 1 -11.48 -15.28 12.28
C MET A 1 -10.98 -16.71 12.27
N GLY A 2 -9.68 -16.90 12.50
CA GLY A 2 -8.96 -18.13 12.16
C GLY A 2 -9.10 -19.23 13.22
N LEU A 3 -8.97 -20.48 12.77
CA LEU A 3 -8.96 -21.69 13.62
C LEU A 3 -7.81 -21.71 14.64
N LEU A 4 -6.77 -20.89 14.42
CA LEU A 4 -5.55 -20.78 15.21
C LEU A 4 -5.75 -19.98 16.52
N ASP A 5 -6.57 -18.92 16.50
CA ASP A 5 -6.87 -18.08 17.68
C ASP A 5 -7.47 -18.89 18.84
N LYS A 6 -8.25 -19.93 18.54
CA LYS A 6 -8.94 -20.75 19.57
C LYS A 6 -8.06 -21.82 20.20
N ARG A 7 -6.94 -22.19 19.56
CA ARG A 7 -6.14 -23.36 19.94
C ARG A 7 -4.83 -23.01 20.63
N PHE A 8 -4.33 -21.79 20.42
CA PHE A 8 -3.07 -21.34 20.99
C PHE A 8 -3.15 -19.87 21.39
N GLU A 9 -3.62 -19.60 22.61
CA GLU A 9 -3.71 -18.24 23.17
C GLU A 9 -2.35 -17.67 23.61
N ASN A 10 -1.32 -18.52 23.74
CA ASN A 10 0.04 -18.13 24.12
C ASN A 10 0.97 -18.19 22.90
N GLU A 11 1.77 -17.14 22.70
CA GLU A 11 2.82 -17.03 21.66
C GLU A 11 3.82 -18.20 21.81
N ASN A 12 3.56 -19.31 21.11
CA ASN A 12 4.44 -20.47 21.07
C ASN A 12 5.51 -20.26 19.98
N ILE A 13 6.73 -20.80 20.19
CA ILE A 13 7.86 -20.74 19.23
C ILE A 13 7.45 -21.27 17.83
N VAL A 14 6.51 -22.21 17.78
CA VAL A 14 5.98 -22.77 16.53
C VAL A 14 5.10 -21.76 15.78
N ILE A 15 4.37 -20.90 16.49
CA ILE A 15 3.50 -19.89 15.87
C ILE A 15 4.34 -18.75 15.33
N THR A 16 5.33 -18.29 16.10
CA THR A 16 6.24 -17.23 15.65
C THR A 16 7.03 -17.65 14.41
N THR A 17 7.51 -18.90 14.35
CA THR A 17 8.22 -19.39 13.16
C THR A 17 7.33 -19.51 11.93
N VAL A 18 6.06 -19.90 12.08
CA VAL A 18 5.09 -19.93 10.98
C VAL A 18 4.69 -18.52 10.54
N GLU A 19 4.50 -17.60 11.49
CA GLU A 19 4.26 -16.17 11.21
C GLU A 19 5.40 -15.55 10.41
N ASP A 20 6.65 -15.79 10.84
CA ASP A 20 7.84 -15.29 10.16
C ASP A 20 7.92 -15.77 8.71
N VAL A 21 7.65 -17.06 8.46
CA VAL A 21 7.65 -17.63 7.11
C VAL A 21 6.52 -17.03 6.26
N LEU A 22 5.31 -16.87 6.81
CA LEU A 22 4.18 -16.30 6.08
C LEU A 22 4.39 -14.82 5.76
N ASN A 23 4.91 -14.05 6.72
CA ASN A 23 5.23 -12.64 6.51
C ASN A 23 6.38 -12.48 5.53
N TRP A 24 7.41 -13.34 5.60
CA TRP A 24 8.50 -13.38 4.63
C TRP A 24 7.99 -13.67 3.21
N ALA A 25 7.07 -14.63 3.06
CA ALA A 25 6.45 -14.92 1.77
C ALA A 25 5.70 -13.68 1.23
N ARG A 26 4.85 -13.03 2.03
CA ARG A 26 4.11 -11.83 1.60
C ARG A 26 5.03 -10.68 1.24
N LEU A 27 6.02 -10.35 2.08
CA LEU A 27 6.90 -9.20 1.86
C LEU A 27 7.92 -9.41 0.75
N SER A 28 8.13 -10.65 0.29
CA SER A 28 9.07 -10.99 -0.79
C SER A 28 8.41 -11.11 -2.16
N SER A 29 7.07 -11.12 -2.25
CA SER A 29 6.34 -11.31 -3.50
C SER A 29 5.11 -10.41 -3.63
N LEU A 30 5.26 -9.11 -3.39
CA LEU A 30 4.16 -8.15 -3.53
C LEU A 30 3.84 -7.90 -5.01
N TRP A 31 2.61 -8.09 -5.44
CA TRP A 31 2.17 -7.78 -6.79
C TRP A 31 1.46 -6.43 -6.83
N MET A 32 2.15 -5.43 -7.37
CA MET A 32 1.57 -4.10 -7.51
C MET A 32 0.51 -4.08 -8.62
N MET A 33 -0.61 -3.44 -8.35
CA MET A 33 -1.57 -3.07 -9.38
C MET A 33 -0.96 -1.95 -10.22
N GLN A 34 -0.87 -2.16 -11.53
CA GLN A 34 -0.44 -1.13 -12.47
C GLN A 34 -1.51 -0.03 -12.56
N PHE A 35 -1.40 0.97 -11.69
CA PHE A 35 -2.38 2.03 -11.53
C PHE A 35 -1.69 3.39 -11.44
N GLY A 36 -1.80 4.19 -12.50
CA GLY A 36 -1.20 5.52 -12.59
C GLY A 36 -2.25 6.56 -12.99
N LEU A 37 -2.28 7.69 -12.29
CA LEU A 37 -3.29 8.75 -12.48
C LEU A 37 -2.73 10.01 -13.12
N ALA A 38 -1.53 10.43 -12.70
CA ALA A 38 -0.94 11.70 -13.12
C ALA A 38 0.60 11.59 -13.21
N CYS A 39 1.32 12.69 -13.03
CA CYS A 39 2.78 12.77 -13.13
C CYS A 39 3.54 11.76 -12.25
N CYS A 40 3.02 11.43 -11.06
CA CYS A 40 3.64 10.41 -10.18
C CYS A 40 3.66 9.01 -10.82
N ALA A 41 2.79 8.73 -11.79
CA ALA A 41 2.83 7.49 -12.54
C ALA A 41 4.10 7.34 -13.39
N ILE A 42 4.64 8.46 -13.91
CA ILE A 42 5.89 8.45 -14.68
C ILE A 42 7.06 8.08 -13.78
N GLU A 43 7.11 8.64 -12.57
CA GLU A 43 8.14 8.27 -11.59
C GLU A 43 7.98 6.83 -11.09
N MET A 44 6.74 6.33 -10.98
CA MET A 44 6.48 4.92 -10.70
C MET A 44 6.98 4.01 -11.84
N MET A 45 6.82 4.44 -13.10
CA MET A 45 7.37 3.73 -14.27
C MET A 45 8.90 3.80 -14.28
N ALA A 46 9.49 4.94 -13.90
CA ALA A 46 10.94 5.09 -13.77
C ALA A 46 11.51 4.18 -12.67
N ALA A 47 10.80 4.03 -11.54
CA ALA A 47 11.15 3.07 -10.51
C ALA A 47 11.13 1.62 -11.05
N SER A 48 10.21 1.31 -11.97
CA SER A 48 10.17 0.01 -12.64
C SER A 48 11.15 -0.16 -13.79
N ALA A 49 11.85 0.90 -14.20
CA ALA A 49 12.84 0.84 -15.26
C ALA A 49 14.17 0.26 -14.77
N SER A 50 15.07 -0.01 -15.71
CA SER A 50 16.38 -0.66 -15.47
C SER A 50 17.28 0.03 -14.45
N HIS A 51 17.12 1.34 -14.22
CA HIS A 51 17.99 2.08 -13.32
C HIS A 51 17.69 1.77 -11.83
N PHE A 52 16.42 1.61 -11.47
CA PHE A 52 15.98 1.43 -10.09
C PHE A 52 15.43 0.04 -9.79
N ASP A 53 14.87 -0.63 -10.80
CA ASP A 53 14.35 -2.00 -10.79
C ASP A 53 13.60 -2.40 -9.50
N ILE A 54 12.31 -2.01 -9.41
CA ILE A 54 11.43 -2.48 -8.32
C ILE A 54 11.25 -4.01 -8.30
N MET A 55 11.43 -4.70 -9.44
CA MET A 55 11.23 -6.15 -9.52
C MET A 55 12.29 -6.90 -8.70
N ARG A 56 13.45 -6.28 -8.46
CA ARG A 56 14.46 -6.79 -7.51
C ARG A 56 13.90 -7.06 -6.11
N PHE A 57 12.89 -6.32 -5.69
CA PHE A 57 12.22 -6.52 -4.40
C PHE A 57 11.08 -7.55 -4.44
N GLY A 58 10.91 -8.24 -5.57
CA GLY A 58 9.80 -9.17 -5.82
C GLY A 58 8.51 -8.47 -6.22
N ILE A 59 8.59 -7.19 -6.63
CA ILE A 59 7.43 -6.40 -7.01
C ILE A 59 7.12 -6.53 -8.49
N ILE A 60 6.00 -7.17 -8.81
CA ILE A 60 5.60 -7.41 -10.21
C ILE A 60 4.34 -6.60 -10.52
N PRO A 61 4.34 -5.77 -11.58
CA PRO A 61 3.15 -5.06 -12.01
C PRO A 61 2.13 -6.02 -12.65
N ARG A 62 0.92 -6.03 -12.11
CA ARG A 62 -0.25 -6.73 -12.65
C ARG A 62 -1.28 -5.72 -13.14
N SER A 63 -1.83 -5.96 -14.32
CA SER A 63 -2.85 -5.11 -14.95
C SER A 63 -4.27 -5.36 -14.40
N THR A 64 -4.46 -6.36 -13.54
CA THR A 64 -5.76 -6.73 -12.97
C THR A 64 -5.74 -6.61 -11.45
N PRO A 65 -6.76 -5.96 -10.83
CA PRO A 65 -6.83 -5.82 -9.38
C PRO A 65 -7.03 -7.16 -8.68
N ARG A 66 -7.64 -8.16 -9.34
CA ARG A 66 -7.94 -9.46 -8.71
C ARG A 66 -6.70 -10.30 -8.38
N GLN A 67 -5.57 -9.98 -8.99
CA GLN A 67 -4.30 -10.67 -8.75
C GLN A 67 -3.33 -9.80 -7.94
N ALA A 68 -3.56 -8.51 -7.85
CA ALA A 68 -2.68 -7.59 -7.15
C ALA A 68 -2.99 -7.56 -5.64
N ASP A 69 -1.96 -7.45 -4.82
CA ASP A 69 -2.05 -7.27 -3.37
C ASP A 69 -1.64 -5.83 -2.96
N LEU A 70 -0.84 -5.14 -3.78
CA LEU A 70 -0.37 -3.78 -3.51
C LEU A 70 -1.02 -2.78 -4.47
N MET A 71 -1.71 -1.77 -3.93
CA MET A 71 -2.23 -0.65 -4.71
C MET A 71 -1.39 0.60 -4.46
N ILE A 72 -0.67 1.07 -5.48
CA ILE A 72 0.03 2.35 -5.42
C ILE A 72 -0.88 3.40 -6.05
N VAL A 73 -1.35 4.37 -5.27
CA VAL A 73 -2.14 5.50 -5.80
C VAL A 73 -1.17 6.60 -6.22
N ALA A 74 -0.72 6.51 -7.47
CA ALA A 74 0.27 7.42 -8.05
C ALA A 74 -0.39 8.62 -8.75
N GLY A 75 -0.59 9.71 -7.99
CA GLY A 75 -0.99 11.02 -8.52
C GLY A 75 -2.37 11.51 -8.08
N THR A 76 -2.90 12.49 -8.80
CA THR A 76 -4.12 13.21 -8.41
C THR A 76 -5.37 12.35 -8.57
N VAL A 77 -6.12 12.14 -7.47
CA VAL A 77 -7.45 11.53 -7.51
C VAL A 77 -8.50 12.62 -7.66
N THR A 78 -9.27 12.57 -8.74
CA THR A 78 -10.44 13.45 -8.92
C THR A 78 -11.68 12.85 -8.25
N LEU A 79 -12.69 13.66 -7.93
CA LEU A 79 -13.97 13.19 -7.37
C LEU A 79 -14.68 12.17 -8.27
N LYS A 80 -14.48 12.26 -9.59
CA LYS A 80 -14.99 11.25 -10.53
C LYS A 80 -14.24 9.92 -10.39
N MET A 81 -12.91 10.00 -10.24
CA MET A 81 -12.04 8.82 -10.12
C MET A 81 -12.13 8.15 -8.75
N ALA A 82 -12.46 8.91 -7.70
CA ALA A 82 -12.67 8.45 -6.33
C ALA A 82 -13.50 7.16 -6.25
N SER A 83 -14.68 7.13 -6.88
CA SER A 83 -15.56 5.96 -6.89
C SER A 83 -14.94 4.73 -7.58
N ARG A 84 -14.10 4.96 -8.60
CA ARG A 84 -13.42 3.90 -9.36
C ARG A 84 -12.25 3.32 -8.58
N VAL A 85 -11.48 4.18 -7.93
CA VAL A 85 -10.40 3.82 -7.01
C VAL A 85 -10.95 2.92 -5.90
N LYS A 86 -12.05 3.32 -5.25
CA LYS A 86 -12.72 2.50 -4.24
C LYS A 86 -13.11 1.12 -4.76
N ARG A 87 -13.75 1.07 -5.94
CA ARG A 87 -14.17 -0.19 -6.57
C ARG A 87 -13.00 -1.11 -6.90
N LEU A 88 -11.87 -0.56 -7.37
CA LEU A 88 -10.67 -1.35 -7.67
C LEU A 88 -10.12 -1.99 -6.39
N TYR A 89 -10.04 -1.22 -5.31
CA TYR A 89 -9.59 -1.70 -4.01
C TYR A 89 -10.52 -2.77 -3.40
N GLU A 90 -11.84 -2.61 -3.56
CA GLU A 90 -12.82 -3.63 -3.14
C GLU A 90 -12.69 -4.94 -3.94
N GLN A 91 -12.16 -4.89 -5.16
CA GLN A 91 -11.96 -6.07 -6.01
C GLN A 91 -10.63 -6.81 -5.75
N MET A 92 -9.73 -6.24 -4.95
CA MET A 92 -8.47 -6.86 -4.58
C MET A 92 -8.65 -7.91 -3.47
N PRO A 93 -7.95 -9.06 -3.54
CA PRO A 93 -7.95 -10.08 -2.49
C PRO A 93 -7.33 -9.55 -1.19
N ASP A 94 -7.73 -10.12 -0.06
CA ASP A 94 -7.03 -9.92 1.22
C ASP A 94 -5.91 -10.97 1.35
N PRO A 95 -4.71 -10.61 1.84
CA PRO A 95 -4.27 -9.31 2.36
C PRO A 95 -3.91 -8.31 1.24
N LYS A 96 -4.28 -7.04 1.43
CA LYS A 96 -3.97 -5.95 0.50
C LYS A 96 -3.40 -4.74 1.21
N TYR A 97 -2.53 -4.02 0.51
CA TYR A 97 -1.80 -2.87 1.02
C TYR A 97 -1.91 -1.68 0.07
N VAL A 98 -1.88 -0.47 0.63
CA VAL A 98 -2.05 0.77 -0.12
C VAL A 98 -0.92 1.74 0.17
N ILE A 99 -0.21 2.14 -0.88
CA ILE A 99 0.77 3.23 -0.82
C ILE A 99 0.16 4.46 -1.49
N SER A 100 0.09 5.57 -0.75
CA SER A 100 -0.26 6.86 -1.33
C SER A 100 1.00 7.56 -1.81
N MET A 101 1.12 7.75 -3.14
CA MET A 101 2.32 8.29 -3.76
C MET A 101 2.08 9.72 -4.27
N GLY A 102 2.79 10.65 -3.65
CA GLY A 102 2.85 12.05 -4.03
C GLY A 102 1.84 12.93 -3.29
N SER A 103 2.13 14.24 -3.25
CA SER A 103 1.37 15.22 -2.47
C SER A 103 -0.11 15.29 -2.89
N CYS A 104 -0.42 15.09 -4.18
CA CYS A 104 -1.79 15.07 -4.66
C CYS A 104 -2.61 13.91 -4.07
N ALA A 105 -2.02 12.73 -3.93
CA ALA A 105 -2.68 11.57 -3.35
C ALA A 105 -2.79 11.70 -1.82
N ASN A 106 -1.77 12.25 -1.16
CA ASN A 106 -1.71 12.37 0.30
C ASN A 106 -2.71 13.42 0.82
N CYS A 107 -2.68 14.63 0.25
CA CYS A 107 -3.41 15.78 0.76
C CYS A 107 -3.95 16.69 -0.35
N GLY A 108 -4.19 16.21 -1.57
CA GLY A 108 -4.63 17.05 -2.69
C GLY A 108 -3.55 17.97 -3.30
N GLY A 109 -2.41 18.14 -2.61
CA GLY A 109 -1.22 18.82 -3.12
C GLY A 109 -1.51 20.26 -3.56
N PRO A 110 -0.96 20.73 -4.70
CA PRO A 110 -1.16 22.10 -5.18
C PRO A 110 -2.63 22.42 -5.51
N TYR A 111 -3.48 21.39 -5.66
CA TYR A 111 -4.90 21.56 -5.96
C TYR A 111 -5.78 21.63 -4.69
N TRP A 112 -5.20 21.61 -3.49
CA TRP A 112 -5.96 21.59 -2.24
C TRP A 112 -6.87 22.81 -2.06
N GLU A 113 -6.37 24.00 -2.42
CA GLU A 113 -7.07 25.26 -2.19
C GLU A 113 -8.05 25.60 -3.31
N HIS A 114 -7.60 25.53 -4.58
CA HIS A 114 -8.39 25.96 -5.74
C HIS A 114 -9.06 24.82 -6.52
N GLY A 115 -8.68 23.57 -6.28
CA GLY A 115 -9.17 22.40 -7.03
C GLY A 115 -10.49 21.87 -6.48
N TYR A 116 -11.63 22.36 -6.99
CA TYR A 116 -12.96 21.87 -6.58
C TYR A 116 -13.21 20.38 -6.91
N HIS A 117 -12.55 19.86 -7.94
CA HIS A 117 -12.75 18.52 -8.47
C HIS A 117 -11.74 17.49 -7.94
N VAL A 118 -10.76 17.92 -7.15
CA VAL A 118 -9.69 17.07 -6.63
C VAL A 118 -10.05 16.58 -5.24
N LEU A 119 -9.84 15.28 -5.01
CA LEU A 119 -9.99 14.69 -3.71
C LEU A 119 -8.86 15.14 -2.79
N LYS A 120 -9.26 15.60 -1.61
CA LYS A 120 -8.42 16.13 -0.54
C LYS A 120 -7.75 15.01 0.28
N GLY A 121 -7.13 14.05 -0.40
CA GLY A 121 -6.48 12.88 0.17
C GLY A 121 -7.22 11.57 -0.10
N VAL A 122 -6.47 10.55 -0.52
CA VAL A 122 -6.97 9.18 -0.82
C VAL A 122 -7.54 8.49 0.42
N ASP A 123 -7.02 8.84 1.60
CA ASP A 123 -7.40 8.26 2.89
C ASP A 123 -8.89 8.42 3.23
N ARG A 124 -9.56 9.40 2.60
CA ARG A 124 -11.02 9.59 2.74
C ARG A 124 -11.85 8.46 2.12
N ILE A 125 -11.26 7.63 1.25
CA ILE A 125 -11.97 6.62 0.46
C ILE A 125 -11.46 5.21 0.80
N ILE A 126 -10.15 5.06 0.93
CA ILE A 126 -9.46 3.79 1.13
C ILE A 126 -8.43 3.99 2.24
N PRO A 127 -8.24 3.03 3.16
CA PRO A 127 -7.19 3.10 4.16
C PRO A 127 -5.80 3.11 3.49
N VAL A 128 -4.94 4.06 3.86
CA VAL A 128 -3.56 4.14 3.38
C VAL A 128 -2.60 3.53 4.40
N ASP A 129 -1.69 2.67 3.96
CA ASP A 129 -0.69 2.04 4.82
C ASP A 129 0.59 2.86 4.96
N VAL A 130 1.07 3.42 3.85
CA VAL A 130 2.30 4.21 3.77
C VAL A 130 2.09 5.43 2.88
N TYR A 131 2.55 6.58 3.35
CA TYR A 131 2.55 7.83 2.60
C TYR A 131 3.95 8.13 2.07
N VAL A 132 4.07 8.41 0.77
CA VAL A 132 5.31 8.85 0.14
C VAL A 132 5.15 10.34 -0.25
N PRO A 133 5.88 11.26 0.40
CA PRO A 133 5.83 12.68 0.07
C PRO A 133 6.62 12.99 -1.20
N GLY A 134 6.15 13.97 -1.99
CA GLY A 134 6.84 14.47 -3.20
C GLY A 134 5.88 14.94 -4.29
N CYS A 135 6.34 15.77 -5.23
CA CYS A 135 5.50 16.31 -6.32
C CYS A 135 6.28 16.54 -7.63
N PRO A 136 6.63 15.47 -8.39
CA PRO A 136 6.49 14.06 -8.03
C PRO A 136 7.65 13.59 -7.12
N PRO A 137 7.46 12.54 -6.31
CA PRO A 137 8.56 11.95 -5.54
C PRO A 137 9.59 11.31 -6.48
N ARG A 138 10.87 11.41 -6.15
CA ARG A 138 11.90 10.69 -6.91
C ARG A 138 11.71 9.17 -6.77
N PRO A 139 12.17 8.36 -7.73
CA PRO A 139 12.02 6.91 -7.68
C PRO A 139 12.60 6.28 -6.41
N GLU A 140 13.70 6.83 -5.88
CA GLU A 140 14.31 6.35 -4.64
C GLU A 140 13.39 6.53 -3.43
N ALA A 141 12.62 7.63 -3.39
CA ALA A 141 11.66 7.88 -2.32
C ALA A 141 10.49 6.87 -2.38
N LEU A 142 10.09 6.43 -3.57
CA LEU A 142 9.12 5.35 -3.73
C LEU A 142 9.69 4.02 -3.22
N LEU A 143 10.96 3.72 -3.53
CA LEU A 143 11.64 2.53 -3.01
C LEU A 143 11.72 2.54 -1.47
N GLU A 144 12.00 3.69 -0.86
CA GLU A 144 11.96 3.85 0.60
C GLU A 144 10.55 3.58 1.15
N GLY A 145 9.51 4.08 0.49
CA GLY A 145 8.11 3.78 0.83
C GLY A 145 7.80 2.29 0.79
N ILE A 146 8.31 1.57 -0.21
CA ILE A 146 8.20 0.12 -0.33
C ILE A 146 8.94 -0.59 0.83
N ILE A 147 10.14 -0.14 1.19
CA ILE A 147 10.90 -0.72 2.32
C ILE A 147 10.11 -0.55 3.62
N LYS A 148 9.54 0.64 3.88
CA LYS A 148 8.68 0.89 5.04
C LYS A 148 7.43 0.00 5.03
N LEU A 149 6.84 -0.24 3.86
CA LEU A 149 5.72 -1.17 3.75
C LEU A 149 6.15 -2.60 4.11
N ARG A 150 7.31 -3.07 3.63
CA ARG A 150 7.84 -4.40 3.97
C ARG A 150 8.12 -4.54 5.47
N GLU A 151 8.59 -3.48 6.12
CA GLU A 151 8.75 -3.44 7.58
C GLU A 151 7.41 -3.54 8.31
N LYS A 152 6.36 -2.88 7.79
CA LYS A 152 4.99 -3.00 8.31
C LYS A 152 4.48 -4.44 8.20
N ILE A 153 4.61 -5.06 7.03
CA ILE A 153 4.20 -6.46 6.77
C ILE A 153 4.95 -7.43 7.69
N ARG A 154 6.26 -7.21 7.90
CA ARG A 154 7.05 -8.05 8.81
C ARG A 154 6.51 -8.07 10.24
N ARG A 155 5.87 -6.99 10.68
CA ARG A 155 5.33 -6.84 12.05
C ARG A 155 3.88 -7.31 12.19
N GLU A 156 3.24 -7.76 11.11
CA GLU A 156 1.88 -8.30 11.20
C GLU A 156 1.88 -9.64 11.96
N SER A 157 0.96 -9.80 12.91
CA SER A 157 0.75 -11.08 13.60
C SER A 157 -0.53 -11.73 13.10
N LEU A 158 -0.52 -13.06 12.99
CA LEU A 158 -1.68 -13.87 12.65
C LEU A 158 -2.64 -13.99 13.84
N VAL A 159 -2.11 -13.86 15.05
CA VAL A 159 -2.87 -13.85 16.31
C VAL A 159 -3.30 -12.40 16.60
N LYS A 160 -4.60 -12.18 16.78
CA LYS A 160 -5.11 -10.84 17.03
C LYS A 160 -4.72 -10.42 18.45
N LYS A 161 -3.59 -9.73 18.61
CA LYS A 161 -3.27 -9.04 19.87
C LYS A 161 -4.48 -8.16 20.21
N LYS A 162 -5.11 -8.38 21.36
CA LYS A 162 -6.08 -7.43 21.93
C LYS A 162 -5.31 -6.16 22.29
N LEU A 163 -4.97 -5.33 21.31
CA LEU A 163 -4.46 -4.00 21.61
C LEU A 163 -5.63 -3.16 22.13
N PRO A 164 -5.48 -2.47 23.28
CA PRO A 164 -6.40 -1.39 23.63
C PRO A 164 -6.38 -0.34 22.50
N PRO A 165 -7.50 0.36 22.24
CA PRO A 165 -7.56 1.37 21.19
C PRO A 165 -6.48 2.42 21.45
N VAL A 166 -5.54 2.52 20.53
CA VAL A 166 -4.54 3.59 20.54
C VAL A 166 -5.27 4.86 20.10
N TYR A 167 -5.69 5.67 21.07
CA TYR A 167 -6.07 7.06 20.81
C TYR A 167 -4.77 7.82 20.54
N ILE A 168 -4.56 8.19 19.28
CA ILE A 168 -3.50 9.12 18.89
C ILE A 168 -4.14 10.51 19.02
N GLU A 169 -3.67 11.31 19.98
CA GLU A 169 -3.92 12.76 20.06
C GLU A 169 -3.23 13.50 18.91
#